data_AF-A0A527YZ54-F1
#
_entry.id   AF-A0A527YZ54-F1
#
_cell.length_a   1.000
_cell.length_b   1.000
_cell.length_c   1.000
_cell.angle_alpha   90.00
_cell.angle_beta   90.00
_cell.angle_gamma   90.00
#
_symmetry.space_group_name_H-M   'P 1'
#
loop_
_entity.id
_entity.type
_entity.pdbx_description
1 polymer ?
#
loop_
_entity_poly.entity_id
_entity_poly.type
_entity_poly.pdbx_seq_one_letter_code
_entity_poly.pdbx_strand_id
1 'polypeptide(L)'
;YLTMQLEGGPVLICHLGMSGSFRIETSDDGEMPNSSEMLGAFYLERSKSAVHDHVVFHIVSPEGARSRVTFNDPRRFGFMLFSEGAPDTHPMLAGLGVEPTGNALDGELFASLLKGRKSPLKAALLDQRLIAGLGNIYVSEALWR
;
A
#
# COMPACT_ATOMS: atom_id res chain seq x y z
N TYR A 1 0.61 -4.06 -1.45
CA TYR A 1 -0.80 -3.66 -1.64
C TYR A 1 -1.40 -3.26 -0.30
N LEU A 2 -2.44 -2.44 -0.31
CA LEU A 2 -3.31 -2.21 0.85
C LEU A 2 -4.65 -2.90 0.58
N THR A 3 -5.29 -3.46 1.60
CA THR A 3 -6.62 -4.06 1.47
C THR A 3 -7.57 -3.45 2.50
N MET A 4 -8.84 -3.28 2.13
CA MET A 4 -9.91 -2.85 3.03
C MET A 4 -11.04 -3.87 2.93
N GLN A 5 -11.39 -4.48 4.07
CA GLN A 5 -12.49 -5.42 4.15
C GLN A 5 -13.79 -4.65 4.37
N LEU A 6 -14.81 -4.99 3.59
CA LEU A 6 -16.15 -4.44 3.72
C LEU A 6 -17.08 -5.47 4.34
N GLU A 7 -18.00 -5.01 5.19
CA GLU A 7 -18.99 -5.90 5.81
C GLU A 7 -19.86 -6.55 4.73
N GLY A 8 -19.90 -7.89 4.73
CA GLY A 8 -20.73 -8.68 3.81
C GLY A 8 -20.40 -8.53 2.32
N GLY A 9 -19.27 -7.90 1.97
CA GLY A 9 -18.99 -7.45 0.61
C GLY A 9 -17.59 -7.82 0.10
N PRO A 10 -17.26 -7.36 -1.11
CA PRO A 10 -15.95 -7.59 -1.70
C PRO A 10 -14.85 -6.87 -0.91
N VAL A 11 -13.62 -7.38 -1.03
CA VAL A 11 -12.44 -6.71 -0.50
C VAL A 11 -11.96 -5.68 -1.51
N LEU A 12 -11.74 -4.45 -1.05
CA LEU A 12 -11.10 -3.41 -1.85
C LEU A 12 -9.58 -3.59 -1.80
N ILE A 13 -8.97 -3.84 -2.95
CA ILE A 13 -7.51 -3.93 -3.11
C ILE A 13 -7.01 -2.62 -3.70
N CYS A 14 -6.05 -2.01 -3.03
CA CYS A 14 -5.44 -0.73 -3.41
C CYS A 14 -3.95 -0.90 -3.72
N HIS A 15 -3.52 -0.35 -4.85
CA HIS A 15 -2.11 -0.24 -5.21
C HIS A 15 -1.75 1.24 -5.34
N LEU A 16 -0.71 1.69 -4.63
CA LEU A 16 -0.30 3.11 -4.66
C LEU A 16 0.46 3.48 -5.94
N GLY A 17 0.99 2.49 -6.67
CA GLY A 17 1.92 2.77 -7.75
C GLY A 17 3.17 3.45 -7.19
N MET A 18 3.60 4.52 -7.86
CA MET A 18 4.84 5.22 -7.52
C MET A 18 4.63 6.56 -6.81
N SER A 19 3.44 7.14 -6.97
CA SER A 19 3.09 8.48 -6.48
C SER A 19 1.75 8.53 -5.75
N GLY A 20 1.06 7.39 -5.66
CA GLY A 20 -0.18 7.28 -4.93
C GLY A 20 0.05 7.45 -3.44
N SER A 21 -0.86 8.14 -2.79
CA SER A 21 -0.83 8.35 -1.35
C SER A 21 -2.24 8.49 -0.80
N PHE A 22 -2.40 8.10 0.47
CA PHE A 22 -3.59 8.39 1.24
C PHE A 22 -3.35 9.60 2.13
N ARG A 23 -4.39 10.43 2.27
CA ARG A 23 -4.52 11.51 3.25
C ARG A 23 -5.80 11.28 4.03
N ILE A 24 -5.74 11.37 5.35
CA ILE A 24 -6.88 11.20 6.25
C ILE A 24 -7.06 12.51 7.00
N GLU A 25 -8.27 13.05 6.92
CA GLU A 25 -8.72 14.25 7.60
C GLU A 25 -9.90 13.81 8.50
N THR A 26 -9.90 14.16 9.79
CA THR A 26 -10.95 13.75 10.75
C THR A 26 -11.49 14.97 11.49
N SER A 27 -12.75 14.93 11.88
CA SER A 27 -13.39 15.92 12.76
C SER A 27 -14.25 15.23 13.81
N ASP A 28 -14.06 15.65 15.05
CA ASP A 28 -14.75 15.10 16.23
C ASP A 28 -16.14 15.73 16.44
N ASP A 29 -16.41 16.87 15.79
CA ASP A 29 -17.63 17.67 15.98
C ASP A 29 -18.85 17.12 15.19
N GLY A 30 -18.69 15.99 14.50
CA GLY A 30 -19.72 15.40 13.64
C GLY A 30 -19.96 16.14 12.31
N GLU A 31 -19.26 17.25 12.06
CA GLU A 31 -19.20 17.91 10.76
C GLU A 31 -18.20 17.21 9.84
N MET A 32 -18.22 17.48 8.52
CA MET A 32 -17.19 16.96 7.61
C MET A 32 -15.90 17.77 7.77
N PRO A 33 -14.72 17.13 7.89
CA PRO A 33 -13.48 17.86 8.14
C PRO A 33 -13.12 18.77 6.96
N ASN A 34 -12.90 20.05 7.25
CA ASN A 34 -12.52 21.08 6.29
C ASN A 34 -10.98 21.22 6.21
N SER A 35 -10.28 20.12 5.88
CA SER A 35 -8.83 20.10 5.58
C SER A 35 -7.85 20.57 6.68
N SER A 36 -8.33 20.79 7.90
CA SER A 36 -7.56 21.43 8.98
C SER A 36 -6.73 20.46 9.81
N GLU A 37 -7.16 19.21 9.98
CA GLU A 37 -6.47 18.25 10.87
C GLU A 37 -6.04 16.99 10.11
N MET A 38 -4.76 16.95 9.75
CA MET A 38 -4.13 15.81 9.07
C MET A 38 -3.52 14.87 10.11
N LEU A 39 -3.75 13.57 9.95
CA LEU A 39 -3.05 12.56 10.75
C LEU A 39 -1.57 12.49 10.36
N GLY A 40 -0.70 12.74 11.35
CA GLY A 40 0.76 12.59 11.23
C GLY A 40 1.53 13.91 11.20
N ALA A 41 2.73 13.92 11.78
CA ALA A 41 3.67 15.04 11.70
C ALA A 41 4.60 14.86 10.49
N PHE A 42 4.46 15.70 9.48
CA PHE A 42 5.33 15.67 8.31
C PHE A 42 6.43 16.74 8.45
N TYR A 43 7.68 16.36 8.16
CA TYR A 43 8.80 17.30 8.14
C TYR A 43 8.66 18.33 7.01
N LEU A 44 8.08 17.91 5.88
CA LEU A 44 7.71 18.79 4.76
C LEU A 44 6.20 18.78 4.59
N GLU A 45 5.61 19.95 4.37
CA GLU A 45 4.20 20.03 4.02
C GLU A 45 3.90 19.22 2.78
N ARG A 46 2.86 18.37 2.86
CA ARG A 46 2.40 17.63 1.70
C ARG A 46 1.68 18.58 0.74
N SER A 47 2.04 18.50 -0.54
CA SER A 47 1.31 19.16 -1.62
C SER A 47 -0.17 18.74 -1.58
N LYS A 48 -1.05 19.71 -1.34
CA LYS A 48 -2.52 19.52 -1.30
C LYS A 48 -3.16 19.71 -2.67
N SER A 49 -2.47 19.33 -3.75
CA SER A 49 -2.99 19.51 -5.11
C SER A 49 -4.22 18.63 -5.33
N ALA A 50 -5.40 19.21 -5.11
CA ALA A 50 -6.69 18.52 -5.17
C ALA A 50 -7.05 18.04 -6.58
N VAL A 51 -6.38 18.56 -7.63
CA VAL A 51 -6.56 18.11 -9.02
C VAL A 51 -6.11 16.66 -9.26
N HIS A 52 -5.42 16.06 -8.28
CA HIS A 52 -4.99 14.67 -8.30
C HIS A 52 -5.69 13.80 -7.24
N ASP A 53 -6.69 14.35 -6.54
CA ASP A 53 -7.55 13.58 -5.65
C ASP A 53 -8.56 12.80 -6.51
N HIS A 54 -8.33 11.49 -6.68
CA HIS A 54 -9.12 10.66 -7.62
C HIS A 54 -10.22 9.86 -6.93
N VAL A 55 -10.01 9.46 -5.67
CA VAL A 55 -10.99 8.69 -4.89
C VAL A 55 -11.05 9.28 -3.49
N VAL A 56 -12.26 9.54 -3.00
CA VAL A 56 -12.51 10.09 -1.66
C VAL A 56 -13.52 9.20 -0.96
N PHE A 57 -13.13 8.64 0.18
CA PHE A 57 -14.03 7.93 1.09
C PHE A 57 -14.49 8.89 2.19
N HIS A 58 -15.80 8.90 2.42
CA HIS A 58 -16.41 9.57 3.55
C HIS A 58 -16.78 8.49 4.56
N ILE A 59 -16.11 8.49 5.71
CA ILE A 59 -16.23 7.45 6.73
C ILE A 59 -16.86 8.08 7.97
N VAL A 60 -17.77 7.35 8.60
CA VAL A 60 -18.32 7.70 9.91
C VAL A 60 -17.93 6.58 10.86
N SER A 61 -17.26 6.90 11.96
CA SER A 61 -16.92 5.93 12.99
C SER A 61 -18.17 5.51 13.77
N PRO A 62 -18.15 4.37 14.48
CA PRO A 62 -19.26 3.98 15.36
C PRO A 62 -19.60 5.03 16.43
N GLU A 63 -18.62 5.83 16.85
CA GLU A 63 -18.76 6.93 17.81
C GLU A 63 -19.29 8.22 17.18
N GLY A 64 -19.50 8.24 15.86
CA GLY A 64 -20.05 9.37 15.11
C GLY A 64 -19.01 10.35 14.56
N ALA A 65 -17.72 10.13 14.80
CA ALA A 65 -16.66 10.94 14.23
C ALA A 65 -16.64 10.80 12.70
N ARG A 66 -16.40 11.90 11.98
CA ARG A 66 -16.39 11.90 10.51
C ARG A 66 -14.98 12.05 9.99
N SER A 67 -14.63 11.20 9.02
CA SER A 67 -13.33 11.23 8.36
C SER A 67 -13.47 11.27 6.84
N ARG A 68 -12.54 11.96 6.21
CA ARG A 68 -12.35 12.01 4.78
C ARG A 68 -11.01 11.36 4.44
N VAL A 69 -11.05 10.21 3.77
CA VAL A 69 -9.87 9.47 3.32
C VAL A 69 -9.72 9.67 1.82
N THR A 70 -8.69 10.39 1.42
CA THR A 70 -8.47 10.79 0.03
C THR A 70 -7.27 10.05 -0.56
N PHE A 71 -7.47 9.40 -1.70
CA PHE A 71 -6.40 8.85 -2.53
C PHE A 71 -5.98 9.88 -3.58
N ASN A 72 -4.73 10.30 -3.48
CA ASN A 72 -4.10 11.23 -4.41
C ASN A 72 -3.04 10.49 -5.23
N ASP A 73 -3.10 10.57 -6.56
CA ASP A 73 -2.07 9.97 -7.43
C ASP A 73 -1.80 10.83 -8.68
N PRO A 74 -0.78 11.71 -8.65
CA PRO A 74 -0.47 12.60 -9.77
C PRO A 74 -0.15 11.87 -11.08
N ARG A 75 0.49 10.69 -11.03
CA ARG A 75 0.89 9.95 -12.23
C ARG A 75 -0.11 8.89 -12.66
N ARG A 76 -1.15 8.62 -11.86
CA ARG A 76 -2.23 7.66 -12.16
C ARG A 76 -1.72 6.25 -12.48
N PHE A 77 -0.71 5.79 -11.73
CA PHE A 77 -0.19 4.41 -11.83
C PHE A 77 -0.72 3.51 -10.70
N GLY A 78 -1.27 4.11 -9.66
CA GLY A 78 -2.05 3.40 -8.67
C GLY A 78 -3.44 3.05 -9.19
N PHE A 79 -4.08 2.11 -8.51
CA PHE A 79 -5.41 1.65 -8.83
C PHE A 79 -6.12 1.10 -7.60
N MET A 80 -7.44 1.01 -7.69
CA MET A 80 -8.28 0.31 -6.74
C MET A 80 -9.21 -0.64 -7.48
N LEU A 81 -9.39 -1.84 -6.94
CA LEU A 81 -10.27 -2.85 -7.51
C LEU A 81 -11.00 -3.58 -6.40
N PHE A 82 -12.24 -3.97 -6.68
CA PHE A 82 -12.98 -4.87 -5.81
C PHE A 82 -12.67 -6.32 -6.18
N SER A 83 -12.41 -7.14 -5.17
CA SER A 83 -12.23 -8.58 -5.31
C SER A 83 -13.34 -9.28 -4.55
N GLU A 84 -14.06 -10.15 -5.24
CA GLU A 84 -14.97 -11.11 -4.61
C GLU A 84 -14.17 -12.25 -3.97
N GLY A 85 -14.65 -12.77 -2.84
CA GLY A 85 -14.02 -13.89 -2.15
C GLY A 85 -12.73 -13.55 -1.39
N ALA A 86 -11.91 -14.58 -1.15
CA ALA A 86 -10.70 -14.46 -0.33
C ALA A 86 -9.59 -13.67 -1.08
N PRO A 87 -8.98 -12.63 -0.47
CA PRO A 87 -8.04 -11.73 -1.17
C PRO A 87 -6.81 -12.43 -1.77
N ASP A 88 -6.31 -13.45 -1.08
CA ASP A 88 -5.16 -14.25 -1.47
C ASP A 88 -5.37 -15.04 -2.77
N THR A 89 -6.62 -15.26 -3.17
CA THR A 89 -6.96 -15.91 -4.45
C THR A 89 -6.97 -14.95 -5.64
N HIS A 90 -6.98 -13.63 -5.40
CA HIS A 90 -7.06 -12.65 -6.47
C HIS A 90 -5.76 -12.64 -7.31
N PRO A 91 -5.81 -12.60 -8.66
CA PRO A 91 -4.62 -12.70 -9.52
C PRO A 91 -3.49 -11.69 -9.22
N MET A 92 -3.84 -10.52 -8.67
CA MET A 92 -2.86 -9.50 -8.27
C MET A 92 -2.11 -9.81 -6.96
N LEU A 93 -2.65 -10.71 -6.13
CA LEU A 93 -2.11 -11.07 -4.81
C LEU A 93 -1.60 -12.52 -4.77
N ALA A 94 -2.25 -13.45 -5.47
CA ALA A 94 -1.96 -14.88 -5.44
C ALA A 94 -0.53 -15.25 -5.85
N GLY A 95 0.12 -14.43 -6.67
CA GLY A 95 1.49 -14.66 -7.15
C GLY A 95 2.58 -13.94 -6.36
N LEU A 96 2.25 -13.28 -5.25
CA LEU A 96 3.24 -12.58 -4.43
C LEU A 96 4.09 -13.58 -3.65
N GLY A 97 5.38 -13.24 -3.54
CA GLY A 97 6.34 -14.00 -2.77
C GLY A 97 6.19 -13.78 -1.26
N VAL A 98 7.18 -14.27 -0.51
CA VAL A 98 7.18 -14.16 0.95
C VAL A 98 7.29 -12.70 1.41
N GLU A 99 6.65 -12.38 2.54
CA GLU A 99 6.74 -11.07 3.18
C GLU A 99 8.11 -10.90 3.87
N PRO A 100 8.87 -9.82 3.58
CA PRO A 100 10.22 -9.63 4.10
C PRO A 100 10.30 -9.34 5.59
N THR A 101 9.22 -8.83 6.18
CA THR A 101 9.14 -8.47 7.60
C THR A 101 8.49 -9.55 8.48
N GLY A 102 8.01 -10.63 7.85
CA GLY A 102 7.39 -11.76 8.54
C GLY A 102 8.41 -12.77 9.06
N ASN A 103 7.91 -13.73 9.86
CA ASN A 103 8.75 -14.79 10.43
C ASN A 103 9.14 -15.89 9.44
N ALA A 104 8.60 -15.86 8.22
CA ALA A 104 8.82 -16.90 7.21
C ALA A 104 10.13 -16.72 6.44
N LEU A 105 10.64 -15.48 6.32
CA LEU A 105 11.86 -15.21 5.58
C LEU A 105 13.08 -15.41 6.49
N ASP A 106 13.79 -16.51 6.29
CA ASP A 106 15.08 -16.80 6.92
C ASP A 106 16.19 -17.01 5.88
N GLY A 107 17.41 -17.26 6.36
CA GLY A 107 18.58 -17.45 5.50
C GLY A 107 18.50 -18.70 4.62
N GLU A 108 17.84 -19.77 5.08
CA GLU A 108 17.68 -21.00 4.32
C GLU A 108 16.68 -20.82 3.19
N LEU A 109 15.51 -20.26 3.49
CA LEU A 109 14.51 -19.90 2.50
C LEU A 109 15.10 -18.93 1.48
N PHE A 110 15.80 -17.88 1.93
CA PHE A 110 16.45 -16.92 1.04
C PHE A 110 17.43 -17.59 0.07
N ALA A 111 18.32 -18.45 0.57
CA ALA A 111 19.26 -19.19 -0.27
C ALA A 111 18.51 -20.10 -1.27
N SER A 112 17.43 -20.75 -0.84
CA SER A 112 16.62 -21.60 -1.71
C SER A 112 15.94 -20.81 -2.83
N LEU A 113 15.41 -19.61 -2.52
CA LEU A 113 14.73 -18.74 -3.47
C LEU A 113 15.67 -18.28 -4.59
N LEU A 114 16.96 -18.08 -4.29
CA LEU A 114 17.97 -17.61 -5.23
C LEU A 114 18.73 -18.73 -5.96
N LYS A 115 18.61 -19.97 -5.48
CA LYS A 115 19.36 -21.13 -6.00
C LYS A 115 19.12 -21.31 -7.51
N GLY A 116 20.22 -21.38 -8.26
CA GLY A 116 20.19 -21.64 -9.72
C GLY A 116 19.78 -20.45 -10.59
N ARG A 117 19.47 -19.28 -10.01
CA ARG A 117 19.16 -18.07 -10.78
C ARG A 117 20.42 -17.49 -11.41
N LYS A 118 20.28 -17.04 -12.66
CA LYS A 118 21.36 -16.37 -13.42
C LYS A 118 21.17 -14.86 -13.51
N SER A 119 20.05 -14.34 -13.02
CA SER A 119 19.77 -12.90 -12.98
C SER A 119 20.67 -12.20 -11.96
N PRO A 120 21.04 -10.92 -12.17
CA PRO A 120 21.72 -10.13 -11.16
C PRO A 120 20.95 -10.12 -9.83
N LEU A 121 21.67 -10.13 -8.70
CA LEU A 121 21.06 -10.22 -7.37
C LEU A 121 20.04 -9.09 -7.13
N LYS A 122 20.36 -7.86 -7.52
CA LYS A 122 19.43 -6.72 -7.44
C LYS A 122 18.13 -6.97 -8.21
N ALA A 123 18.20 -7.55 -9.41
CA ALA A 123 17.01 -7.86 -10.19
C ALA A 123 16.17 -8.98 -9.55
N ALA A 124 16.83 -9.99 -8.97
CA ALA A 124 16.13 -11.04 -8.24
C ALA A 124 15.42 -10.51 -6.99
N LEU A 125 16.06 -9.61 -6.23
CA LEU A 125 15.47 -8.99 -5.04
C LEU A 125 14.31 -8.03 -5.36
N LEU A 126 14.22 -7.51 -6.58
CA LEU A 126 13.09 -6.69 -7.03
C LEU A 126 11.92 -7.53 -7.58
N ASP A 127 12.10 -8.83 -7.77
CA ASP A 127 11.05 -9.73 -8.21
C ASP A 127 10.04 -9.99 -7.08
N GLN A 128 8.86 -9.37 -7.19
CA GLN A 128 7.79 -9.45 -6.20
C GLN A 128 7.21 -10.85 -6.02
N ARG A 129 7.53 -11.80 -6.92
CA ARG A 129 7.16 -13.22 -6.80
C ARG A 129 8.07 -13.99 -5.85
N LEU A 130 9.25 -13.46 -5.54
CA LEU A 130 10.19 -14.08 -4.60
C LEU A 130 9.99 -13.52 -3.22
N ILE A 131 10.14 -12.20 -3.10
CA ILE A 131 9.99 -11.46 -1.85
C ILE A 131 9.19 -10.20 -2.17
N ALA A 132 7.96 -10.14 -1.69
CA ALA A 132 7.07 -9.03 -1.97
C ALA A 132 7.48 -7.78 -1.17
N GLY A 133 7.23 -6.58 -1.70
CA GLY A 133 7.47 -5.33 -0.96
C GLY A 133 8.91 -4.80 -1.00
N LEU A 134 9.88 -5.58 -1.50
CA LEU A 134 11.23 -5.07 -1.75
C LEU A 134 11.22 -4.10 -2.95
N GLY A 135 11.47 -2.83 -2.65
CA GLY A 135 11.57 -1.75 -3.64
C GLY A 135 13.02 -1.34 -3.93
N ASN A 136 13.22 -0.54 -4.99
CA ASN A 136 14.55 -0.13 -5.46
C ASN A 136 15.43 0.51 -4.38
N ILE A 137 14.84 1.32 -3.48
CA ILE A 137 15.57 1.97 -2.38
C ILE A 137 16.12 0.90 -1.42
N TYR A 138 15.23 0.12 -0.80
CA TYR A 138 15.62 -0.88 0.19
C TYR A 138 16.54 -1.96 -0.35
N VAL A 139 16.32 -2.42 -1.60
CA VAL A 139 17.23 -3.39 -2.23
C VAL A 139 18.62 -2.80 -2.43
N SER A 140 18.72 -1.54 -2.87
CA SER A 140 20.03 -0.91 -3.07
C SER A 140 20.74 -0.69 -1.74
N GLU A 141 20.02 -0.25 -0.72
CA GLU A 141 20.55 -0.09 0.65
C GLU A 141 21.01 -1.42 1.25
N ALA A 142 20.23 -2.48 1.09
CA ALA A 142 20.56 -3.81 1.62
C ALA A 142 21.79 -4.43 0.93
N LEU A 143 22.02 -4.12 -0.36
CA LEU A 143 23.19 -4.58 -1.10
C LEU A 143 24.45 -3.75 -0.84
N TRP A 144 24.28 -2.54 -0.30
CA TRP A 144 25.39 -1.64 0.02
C TRP A 144 26.00 -1.92 1.39
N ARG A 145 25.18 -2.33 2.37
CA ARG A 145 25.61 -2.64 3.74
C ARG A 145 26.37 -3.96 3.82
#